data_AF-A0A194QQM1-F1
#
_entry.id   AF-A0A194QQM1-F1
#
_cell.length_a   1.000
_cell.length_b   1.000
_cell.length_c   1.000
_cell.angle_alpha   90.00
_cell.angle_beta   90.00
_cell.angle_gamma   90.00
#
_symmetry.space_group_name_H-M   'P 1'
#
loop_
_entity.id
_entity.type
_entity.pdbx_description
1 polymer ?
#
loop_
_entity_poly.entity_id
_entity_poly.type
_entity_poly.pdbx_seq_one_letter_code
_entity_poly.pdbx_strand_id
1 'polypeptide(L)' 'MCWPMGRIIEIYSSKDDHLTRSVLVKTAKGQYKRPIHKLVLLPSQ' A
#
# COMPACT_ATOMS: atom_id res chain seq x y z
N MET A 1 1.38 -3.47 -22.80
CA MET A 1 0.42 -3.87 -21.74
C MET A 1 0.99 -3.39 -20.41
N CYS A 2 0.44 -2.32 -19.81
CA CYS A 2 0.84 -1.89 -18.47
C CYS A 2 -0.11 -2.51 -17.45
N TRP A 3 0.43 -3.12 -16.40
CA TRP A 3 -0.39 -3.47 -15.26
C TRP A 3 -0.95 -2.18 -14.65
N PRO A 4 -2.22 -2.15 -14.20
CA PRO A 4 -2.74 -1.01 -13.46
C PRO A 4 -2.02 -0.93 -12.11
N MET A 5 -0.87 -0.27 -12.09
CA MET A 5 -0.05 -0.10 -10.89
C MET A 5 -0.66 0.98 -10.00
N GLY A 6 -0.94 0.62 -8.75
CA GLY A 6 -1.21 1.57 -7.69
C GLY A 6 0.09 2.02 -7.05
N ARG A 7 0.29 3.33 -6.86
CA ARG A 7 1.43 3.88 -6.11
C ARG A 7 1.00 4.27 -4.71
N ILE A 8 1.75 3.84 -3.70
CA ILE A 8 1.55 4.31 -2.32
C ILE A 8 1.95 5.78 -2.25
N ILE A 9 1.06 6.63 -1.73
CA ILE A 9 1.28 8.06 -1.56
C ILE A 9 1.28 8.49 -0.09
N GLU A 10 0.64 7.72 0.80
CA GLU A 10 0.65 7.99 2.24
C GLU A 10 0.59 6.67 3.04
N ILE A 11 1.24 6.65 4.19
CA ILE A 11 1.36 5.51 5.09
C ILE A 11 0.70 5.87 6.42
N TYR A 12 -0.30 5.10 6.84
CA TYR A 12 -0.95 5.27 8.13
C TYR A 12 -0.46 4.20 9.11
N SER A 13 0.49 4.60 9.94
CA SER A 13 1.00 3.80 11.04
C SER A 13 0.19 4.03 12.32
N SER A 14 0.02 2.98 13.12
CA SER A 14 -0.55 3.13 14.45
C SER A 14 0.41 3.94 15.34
N LYS A 15 -0.14 4.73 16.26
CA LYS A 15 0.69 5.48 17.23
C LYS A 15 1.23 4.60 18.36
N ASP A 16 0.59 3.45 18.60
CA ASP A 16 0.84 2.61 19.77
C ASP A 16 1.98 1.59 19.51
N ASP A 17 1.89 0.83 18.42
CA ASP A 17 2.82 -0.24 18.06
C ASP A 17 3.74 0.13 16.87
N HIS A 18 3.62 1.35 16.33
CA HIS A 18 4.30 1.83 15.12
C HIS A 18 4.07 0.97 13.86
N LEU A 19 3.14 0.01 13.89
CA LEU A 19 2.87 -0.87 12.75
C LEU A 19 2.02 -0.14 11.71
N THR A 20 2.41 -0.28 10.44
CA THR A 20 1.60 0.21 9.32
C THR A 20 0.41 -0.70 9.07
N ARG A 21 -0.79 -0.17 9.26
CA ARG A 21 -2.05 -0.92 9.10
C ARG A 21 -2.76 -0.61 7.79
N SER A 22 -2.56 0.59 7.25
CA SER A 22 -3.17 1.01 5.98
C SER A 22 -2.32 2.00 5.22
N VAL A 23 -2.52 2.05 3.91
CA VAL A 23 -1.86 2.98 3.00
C VAL A 23 -2.88 3.67 2.12
N LEU A 24 -2.60 4.90 1.73
CA LEU A 24 -3.30 5.57 0.65
C LEU A 24 -2.62 5.23 -0.67
N VAL A 25 -3.36 4.60 -1.58
CA VAL A 25 -2.86 4.19 -2.89
C VAL A 25 -3.50 5.04 -3.97
N LYS A 26 -2.68 5.70 -4.79
CA LYS A 26 -3.12 6.39 -6.01
C LYS A 26 -3.11 5.40 -7.16
N THR A 27 -4.25 5.25 -7.80
CA THR A 27 -4.46 4.46 -9.02
C THR A 27 -4.86 5.38 -10.18
N ALA A 28 -4.94 4.86 -11.40
CA ALA A 28 -5.46 5.59 -12.55
C ALA A 28 -6.92 6.08 -12.36
N LYS A 29 -7.69 5.44 -11.48
CA LYS A 29 -9.11 5.73 -11.24
C LYS A 29 -9.36 6.63 -10.02
N GLY A 30 -8.32 6.91 -9.23
CA GLY A 30 -8.46 7.69 -8.00
C GLY A 30 -7.60 7.18 -6.85
N GLN A 31 -7.82 7.74 -5.66
CA GLN A 31 -7.10 7.42 -4.44
C GLN A 31 -7.96 6.55 -3.52
N TYR A 32 -7.37 5.48 -2.99
CA TYR A 32 -8.08 4.53 -2.13
C TYR A 32 -7.26 4.21 -0.90
N LYS A 33 -7.89 4.27 0.28
CA LYS A 33 -7.30 3.77 1.51
C LYS A 33 -7.42 2.25 1.53
N ARG A 34 -6.29 1.55 1.53
CA ARG A 34 -6.24 0.08 1.54
C ARG A 34 -5.53 -0.41 2.80
N PRO A 35 -6.12 -1.35 3.55
CA PRO A 35 -5.39 -2.02 4.63
C PRO A 35 -4.23 -2.82 4.04
N ILE A 36 -3.10 -2.83 4.73
CA ILE A 36 -1.98 -3.69 4.35
C ILE A 36 -2.37 -5.11 4.77
N HIS A 37 -2.84 -5.92 3.81
CA HIS A 37 -2.66 -7.36 3.91
C HIS A 37 -1.17 -7.61 3.71
N LYS A 38 -0.49 -8.17 4.72
CA LYS A 38 0.96 -8.36 4.82
C LYS A 38 1.61 -8.45 3.43
N LEU A 39 2.48 -7.49 3.14
CA LEU A 39 3.38 -7.53 1.98
C LEU A 39 4.02 -8.92 1.94
N VAL A 40 3.68 -9.71 0.92
CA VAL A 40 4.39 -10.97 0.65
C VAL A 40 5.73 -10.56 0.06
N LEU A 41 6.82 -11.07 0.65
CA LEU A 41 8.16 -10.97 0.05
C LEU A 41 8.10 -11.63 -1.32
N LEU A 42 8.20 -10.84 -2.38
CA LEU A 42 8.42 -11.38 -3.71
C LEU A 42 9.81 -12.04 -3.71
N PRO A 43 9.96 -13.27 -4.25
CA PRO A 43 11.26 -13.90 -4.33
C PRO A 43 12.20 -12.97 -5.11
N SER A 44 13.28 -12.54 -4.45
CA SER A 44 14.35 -11.79 -5.09
C SER A 44 14.96 -12.67 -6.19
N GLN A 45 15.04 -12.15 -7.41
CA GLN A 45 15.89 -12.72 -8.46
C GLN A 45 17.36 -12.61 -8.07
#